data_AF-A0A645GK22-F1
#
_entry.id   AF-A0A645GK22-F1
#
_cell.length_a   1.000
_cell.length_b   1.000
_cell.length_c   1.000
_cell.angle_alpha   90.00
_cell.angle_beta   90.00
_cell.angle_gamma   90.00
#
_symmetry.space_group_name_H-M   'P 1'
#
loop_
_entity.id
_entity.type
_entity.pdbx_description
1 polymer ?
#
loop_
_entity_poly.entity_id
_entity_poly.type
_entity_poly.pdbx_seq_one_letter_code
_entity_poly.pdbx_strand_id
1 'polypeptide(L)'
;MDLEKIDKIARRFNDLIEKNKDGRAYSDFKEGKNKGLQIAKNTFNENVEKFISLDLDGGHTSEVQSLQNRFNFIIDSIVVKEKPNYSQDHLEGVYEGFEKSKELFGEFIREFYYS
;
A
#
# COMPACT_ATOMS: atom_id res chain seq x y z
N MET A 1 -12.23 -17.59 9.11
CA MET A 1 -11.61 -16.60 8.21
C MET A 1 -11.37 -17.27 6.87
N ASP A 2 -11.88 -16.70 5.80
CA ASP A 2 -11.88 -17.33 4.49
C ASP A 2 -10.53 -17.06 3.79
N LEU A 3 -9.63 -18.06 3.81
CA LEU A 3 -8.27 -17.94 3.27
C LEU A 3 -8.27 -17.60 1.77
N GLU A 4 -9.28 -18.06 1.03
CA GLU A 4 -9.44 -17.72 -0.39
C GLU A 4 -9.79 -16.24 -0.58
N LYS A 5 -10.62 -15.68 0.31
CA LYS A 5 -10.93 -14.25 0.31
C LYS A 5 -9.70 -13.38 0.61
N ILE A 6 -8.86 -13.81 1.55
CA ILE A 6 -7.60 -13.13 1.89
C ILE A 6 -6.63 -13.13 0.70
N ASP A 7 -6.40 -14.29 0.10
CA ASP A 7 -5.50 -14.43 -1.05
C ASP A 7 -6.00 -13.63 -2.25
N LYS A 8 -7.31 -13.61 -2.51
CA LYS A 8 -7.91 -12.79 -3.58
C LYS A 8 -7.71 -11.29 -3.35
N ILE A 9 -7.87 -10.82 -2.11
CA ILE A 9 -7.66 -9.42 -1.71
C ILE A 9 -6.18 -9.04 -1.87
N ALA A 10 -5.28 -9.88 -1.33
CA ALA A 10 -3.84 -9.71 -1.46
C ALA A 10 -3.43 -9.60 -2.94
N ARG A 11 -3.87 -10.52 -3.78
CA ARG A 11 -3.60 -10.51 -5.23
C ARG A 11 -4.07 -9.25 -5.91
N ARG A 12 -5.31 -8.81 -5.66
CA ARG A 12 -5.85 -7.58 -6.27
C ARG A 12 -5.04 -6.34 -5.94
N PHE A 13 -4.71 -6.14 -4.65
CA PHE A 13 -3.89 -5.00 -4.27
C PHE A 13 -2.47 -5.10 -4.82
N ASN A 14 -1.89 -6.30 -4.83
CA ASN A 14 -0.58 -6.55 -5.42
C ASN A 14 -0.54 -6.19 -6.91
N ASP A 15 -1.55 -6.60 -7.68
CA ASP A 15 -1.66 -6.29 -9.10
C ASP A 15 -1.83 -4.79 -9.33
N LEU A 16 -2.59 -4.10 -8.46
CA LEU A 16 -2.75 -2.65 -8.52
C LEU A 16 -1.41 -1.93 -8.31
N ILE A 17 -0.61 -2.37 -7.34
CA ILE A 17 0.72 -1.83 -7.11
C ILE A 17 1.64 -2.08 -8.31
N GLU A 18 1.71 -3.31 -8.83
CA GLU A 18 2.60 -3.63 -9.96
C GLU A 18 2.26 -2.81 -11.21
N LYS A 19 0.98 -2.57 -11.50
CA LYS A 19 0.52 -1.72 -12.61
C LYS A 19 0.92 -0.26 -12.47
N ASN A 20 1.17 0.21 -11.25
CA ASN A 20 1.51 1.60 -10.95
C ASN A 20 3.02 1.83 -10.81
N LYS A 21 3.85 0.78 -10.90
CA LYS A 21 5.30 0.95 -10.97
C LYS A 21 5.71 1.49 -12.33
N ASP A 22 6.71 2.37 -12.33
CA ASP A 22 7.33 2.85 -13.57
C ASP A 22 8.30 1.79 -14.08
N GLY A 23 7.96 1.12 -15.18
CA GLY A 23 8.85 0.14 -15.84
C GLY A 23 10.14 0.74 -16.39
N ARG A 24 10.28 2.07 -16.40
CA ARG A 24 11.44 2.84 -16.87
C ARG A 24 12.00 3.72 -15.74
N ALA A 25 12.20 3.12 -14.57
CA ALA A 25 12.80 3.78 -13.41
C ALA A 25 14.32 4.01 -13.56
N TYR A 26 14.70 4.81 -14.56
CA TYR A 26 16.10 5.13 -14.89
C TYR A 26 16.69 6.28 -14.07
N SER A 27 15.89 6.92 -13.20
CA SER A 27 16.36 7.94 -12.26
C SER A 27 16.18 7.46 -10.83
N ASP A 28 17.05 7.94 -9.95
CA ASP A 28 17.02 7.64 -8.52
C ASP A 28 15.63 7.87 -7.90
N PHE A 29 14.98 8.98 -8.26
CA PHE A 29 13.62 9.30 -7.82
C PHE A 29 12.60 8.24 -8.25
N LYS A 30 12.62 7.81 -9.52
CA LYS A 30 11.67 6.80 -10.01
C LYS A 30 11.95 5.42 -9.42
N GLU A 31 13.23 5.09 -9.20
CA GLU A 31 13.63 3.87 -8.51
C GLU A 31 13.12 3.90 -7.06
N GLY A 32 13.29 5.03 -6.38
CA GLY A 32 12.75 5.31 -5.06
C GLY A 32 11.23 5.13 -5.01
N LYS A 33 10.50 5.71 -5.97
CA LYS A 33 9.04 5.57 -6.07
C LYS A 33 8.60 4.11 -6.20
N ASN A 34 9.24 3.35 -7.08
CA ASN A 34 8.98 1.92 -7.20
C ASN A 34 9.33 1.16 -5.92
N LYS A 35 10.37 1.58 -5.20
CA LYS A 35 10.78 0.99 -3.93
C LYS A 35 9.75 1.26 -2.83
N GLY A 36 9.22 2.48 -2.72
CA GLY A 36 8.14 2.84 -1.79
C GLY A 36 6.88 2.02 -2.05
N LEU A 37 6.46 1.92 -3.31
CA LEU A 37 5.34 1.06 -3.73
C LEU A 37 5.56 -0.42 -3.34
N GLN A 38 6.77 -0.95 -3.55
CA GLN A 38 7.10 -2.33 -3.18
C GLN A 38 7.08 -2.57 -1.67
N ILE A 39 7.57 -1.61 -0.87
CA ILE A 39 7.54 -1.70 0.59
C ILE A 39 6.08 -1.70 1.07
N ALA A 40 5.24 -0.82 0.53
CA ALA A 40 3.82 -0.75 0.87
C ALA A 40 3.08 -2.05 0.53
N LYS A 41 3.36 -2.63 -0.64
CA LYS A 41 2.86 -3.94 -1.05
C LYS A 41 3.21 -5.04 -0.04
N ASN A 42 4.49 -5.14 0.34
CA ASN A 42 4.94 -6.15 1.29
C ASN A 42 4.27 -5.97 2.65
N THR A 43 4.24 -4.72 3.12
CA THR A 43 3.60 -4.32 4.39
C THR A 43 2.12 -4.70 4.41
N PHE A 44 1.39 -4.47 3.31
CA PHE A 44 0.01 -4.89 3.19
C PHE A 44 -0.13 -6.41 3.30
N ASN A 45 0.65 -7.18 2.53
CA ASN A 45 0.58 -8.64 2.56
C ASN A 45 0.88 -9.22 3.95
N GLU A 46 1.84 -8.64 4.67
CA GLU A 46 2.18 -9.04 6.05
C GLU A 46 1.07 -8.73 7.06
N ASN A 47 0.16 -7.80 6.73
CA ASN A 47 -0.92 -7.36 7.61
C ASN A 47 -2.32 -7.64 7.06
N VAL A 48 -2.44 -8.37 5.94
CA VAL A 48 -3.70 -8.52 5.19
C VAL A 48 -4.81 -9.13 6.04
N GLU A 49 -4.47 -10.09 6.90
CA GLU A 49 -5.42 -10.70 7.83
C GLU A 49 -6.00 -9.65 8.79
N LYS A 50 -5.17 -8.73 9.30
CA LYS A 50 -5.61 -7.68 10.22
C LYS A 50 -6.57 -6.68 9.56
N PHE A 51 -6.49 -6.50 8.24
CA PHE A 51 -7.41 -5.65 7.48
C PHE A 51 -8.75 -6.34 7.20
N ILE A 52 -8.79 -7.68 7.17
CA ILE A 52 -9.98 -8.46 6.82
C ILE A 52 -10.74 -8.96 8.05
N SER A 53 -10.11 -9.01 9.23
CA SER A 53 -10.75 -9.37 10.50
C SER A 53 -11.71 -8.33 11.09
N LEU A 54 -11.97 -7.20 10.41
CA LEU A 54 -13.02 -6.27 10.81
C LEU A 54 -14.36 -6.88 10.37
N ASP A 55 -15.13 -7.38 11.33
CA ASP A 55 -16.52 -7.80 11.10
C ASP A 55 -17.27 -6.64 10.43
N LEU A 56 -17.75 -6.91 9.22
CA LEU A 56 -18.41 -6.00 8.27
C LEU A 56 -19.83 -5.61 8.72
N ASP A 57 -20.01 -5.35 10.02
CA ASP A 57 -21.33 -5.16 10.64
C ASP A 57 -21.63 -3.69 10.96
N GLY A 58 -20.75 -2.76 10.58
CA GLY A 58 -20.83 -1.34 10.89
C GLY A 58 -20.70 -0.44 9.68
N GLY A 59 -21.78 -0.26 8.90
CA GLY A 59 -21.96 0.82 7.92
C GLY A 59 -20.73 1.17 7.07
N HIS A 60 -20.67 0.65 5.85
CA HIS A 60 -19.54 0.64 4.90
C HIS A 60 -18.59 1.86 4.89
N THR A 61 -19.08 3.08 5.13
CA THR A 61 -18.26 4.29 5.13
C THR A 61 -17.29 4.40 6.32
N SER A 62 -17.72 4.03 7.54
CA SER A 62 -16.87 4.13 8.74
C SER A 62 -15.76 3.07 8.73
N GLU A 63 -16.05 1.90 8.19
CA GLU A 63 -15.11 0.79 7.99
C GLU A 63 -14.03 1.15 6.96
N VAL A 64 -14.43 1.71 5.80
CA VAL A 64 -13.49 2.18 4.76
C VAL A 64 -12.52 3.22 5.33
N GLN A 65 -13.02 4.19 6.10
CA GLN A 65 -12.15 5.22 6.68
C GLN A 65 -11.21 4.65 7.75
N SER A 66 -11.70 3.72 8.59
CA SER A 66 -10.88 3.02 9.58
C SER A 66 -9.74 2.23 8.94
N LEU A 67 -10.02 1.48 7.87
CA LEU A 67 -9.02 0.73 7.12
C LEU A 67 -7.98 1.64 6.48
N GLN A 68 -8.42 2.73 5.83
CA GLN A 68 -7.51 3.73 5.26
C GLN A 68 -6.58 4.30 6.31
N ASN A 69 -7.12 4.76 7.44
CA ASN A 69 -6.34 5.37 8.50
C ASN A 69 -5.31 4.40 9.06
N ARG A 70 -5.69 3.13 9.23
CA ARG A 70 -4.78 2.09 9.69
C ARG A 70 -3.65 1.82 8.71
N PHE A 71 -3.96 1.71 7.42
CA PHE A 71 -2.94 1.54 6.39
C PHE A 71 -1.97 2.73 6.35
N ASN A 72 -2.51 3.95 6.35
CA ASN A 72 -1.72 5.18 6.38
C ASN A 72 -0.78 5.19 7.59
N PHE A 73 -1.30 4.92 8.79
CA PHE A 73 -0.50 4.88 10.01
C PHE A 73 0.67 3.89 9.93
N ILE A 74 0.42 2.68 9.39
CA ILE A 74 1.49 1.69 9.23
C ILE A 74 2.54 2.21 8.25
N ILE A 75 2.14 2.73 7.10
CA ILE A 75 3.07 3.29 6.10
C ILE A 75 3.88 4.47 6.68
N ASP A 76 3.23 5.39 7.39
CA ASP A 76 3.86 6.56 8.02
C ASP A 76 4.87 6.17 9.11
N SER A 77 4.67 5.01 9.74
CA SER A 77 5.60 4.48 10.75
C SER A 77 6.87 3.85 10.15
N ILE A 78 6.92 3.65 8.83
CA ILE A 78 8.07 3.03 8.16
C ILE A 78 9.20 4.05 8.07
N VAL A 79 10.24 3.84 8.89
CA VAL A 79 11.49 4.60 8.80
C VAL A 79 12.37 4.00 7.72
N VAL A 80 12.45 4.67 6.58
CA VAL A 80 13.39 4.32 5.50
C VAL A 80 14.76 4.83 5.91
N LYS A 81 15.59 3.93 6.46
CA LYS A 81 16.98 4.27 6.76
C LYS A 81 17.75 4.51 5.46
N GLU A 82 18.46 5.63 5.39
CA GLU A 82 19.43 5.88 4.33
C GLU A 82 20.39 4.71 4.25
N LYS A 83 20.40 4.01 3.11
CA LYS A 83 21.57 3.23 2.75
C LYS A 83 22.65 4.24 2.31
N PRO A 84 23.94 3.95 2.51
CA PRO A 84 25.02 4.87 2.17
C PRO A 84 25.06 5.30 0.69
N ASN A 85 24.27 4.68 -0.19
CA ASN A 85 24.18 4.99 -1.62
C ASN A 85 22.81 5.56 -2.04
N TYR A 86 21.90 5.88 -1.11
CA TYR A 86 20.64 6.54 -1.48
C TYR A 86 20.87 8.04 -1.58
N SER A 87 20.67 8.57 -2.78
CA SER A 87 20.58 10.01 -2.99
C SER A 87 19.32 10.55 -2.32
N GLN A 88 19.31 11.86 -2.06
CA GLN A 88 18.11 12.54 -1.54
C GLN A 88 16.91 12.31 -2.48
N ASP A 89 17.11 12.41 -3.79
CA ASP A 89 16.10 12.12 -4.81
C ASP A 89 15.51 10.72 -4.67
N HIS A 90 16.34 9.72 -4.36
CA HIS A 90 15.85 8.37 -4.11
C HIS A 90 14.92 8.32 -2.90
N LEU A 91 15.28 8.97 -1.79
CA LEU A 91 14.47 9.01 -0.58
C LEU A 91 13.15 9.73 -0.81
N GLU A 92 13.19 10.88 -1.47
CA GLU A 92 12.00 11.63 -1.89
C GLU A 92 11.10 10.76 -2.77
N GLY A 93 11.70 10.01 -3.70
CA GLY A 93 11.01 9.00 -4.48
C GLY A 93 10.32 7.95 -3.61
N VAL A 94 10.98 7.41 -2.60
CA VAL A 94 10.38 6.41 -1.69
C VAL A 94 9.14 6.97 -0.98
N TYR A 95 9.23 8.19 -0.44
CA TYR A 95 8.09 8.84 0.22
C TYR A 95 6.95 9.12 -0.76
N GLU A 96 7.25 9.56 -1.98
CA GLU A 96 6.26 9.68 -3.06
C GLU A 96 5.60 8.33 -3.39
N GLY A 97 6.36 7.24 -3.36
CA GLY A 97 5.84 5.87 -3.50
C GLY A 97 4.89 5.49 -2.37
N PHE A 98 5.17 5.95 -1.14
CA PHE A 98 4.27 5.77 0.00
C PHE A 98 2.98 6.54 -0.16
N GLU A 99 3.03 7.84 -0.49
CA GLU A 99 1.82 8.62 -0.75
C GLU A 99 0.97 7.99 -1.85
N LYS A 100 1.62 7.57 -2.95
CA LYS A 100 0.90 6.88 -4.03
C LYS A 100 0.26 5.58 -3.57
N SER A 101 0.92 4.80 -2.72
CA SER A 101 0.35 3.56 -2.19
C SER A 101 -0.88 3.79 -1.32
N LYS A 102 -0.94 4.90 -0.56
CA LYS A 102 -2.10 5.28 0.26
C LYS A 102 -3.31 5.62 -0.62
N GLU A 103 -3.08 6.36 -1.71
CA GLU A 103 -4.13 6.64 -2.70
C GLU A 103 -4.70 5.36 -3.30
N LEU A 104 -3.81 4.47 -3.79
CA LEU A 104 -4.20 3.20 -4.40
C LEU A 104 -4.94 2.30 -3.42
N PHE A 105 -4.53 2.29 -2.15
CA PHE A 105 -5.24 1.57 -1.11
C PHE A 105 -6.67 2.09 -0.92
N GLY A 106 -6.86 3.42 -0.95
CA GLY A 106 -8.17 4.05 -0.85
C GLY A 106 -9.10 3.72 -2.02
N GLU A 107 -8.57 3.69 -3.23
CA GLU A 107 -9.31 3.21 -4.41
C GLU A 107 -9.70 1.73 -4.25
N PHE A 108 -8.73 0.90 -3.87
CA PHE A 108 -8.91 -0.55 -3.68
C PHE A 108 -10.00 -0.87 -2.65
N ILE A 109 -9.98 -0.25 -1.47
CA ILE A 109 -10.99 -0.52 -0.43
C ILE A 109 -12.36 0.04 -0.83
N ARG A 110 -12.45 1.18 -1.53
CA ARG A 110 -13.74 1.68 -2.01
C ARG A 110 -14.35 0.73 -3.02
N GLU A 111 -13.58 0.27 -3.99
CA GLU A 111 -14.06 -0.75 -4.94
C GLU A 111 -14.50 -2.03 -4.22
N PHE A 112 -13.79 -2.43 -3.17
CA PHE A 112 -14.13 -3.65 -2.43
C PHE A 112 -15.46 -3.54 -1.64
N TYR A 113 -15.76 -2.38 -1.05
CA TYR A 113 -16.93 -2.18 -0.20
C TYR A 113 -18.18 -1.66 -0.93
N TYR A 114 -18.01 -1.06 -2.12
CA TYR A 114 -19.10 -0.53 -2.92
C TYR A 114 -19.37 -1.33 -4.22
N SER A 115 -18.70 -2.48 -4.42
CA SER A 115 -19.02 -3.47 -5.48
C SER A 115 -19.99 -4.54 -4.98
#